data_AF-A0A091LLD3-F1
#
_entry.id   AF-A0A091LLD3-F1
#
_cell.length_a   1.000
_cell.length_b   1.000
_cell.length_c   1.000
_cell.angle_alpha   90.00
_cell.angle_beta   90.00
_cell.angle_gamma   90.00
#
_symmetry.space_group_name_H-M   'P 1'
#
loop_
_entity.id
_entity.type
_entity.pdbx_description
1 polymer ?
#
loop_
_entity_poly.entity_id
_entity_poly.type
_entity_poly.pdbx_seq_one_letter_code
_entity_poly.pdbx_strand_id
1 'polypeptide(L)'
;EQAERGRAEAKELAEHAAATARRAQQDSVATLGQRLQDIHFWKAELQKEIEDLDAETGLLAAQKLRLEKALDAPEGPYALATDNLQCRERRQPPDLVTDEVERELLKEAELIRNIQELLKRTLMQAGNQMRLNRDHKEVCEMDWSDKVETYNIDDKCGRYSDQSTNIQFHPSSVKFEESASTPETWAKFSHDNIYRAEREKLASINLRALIDNILHDVSQDLRMQCAAVNEAFAKHCEELDDAKHKLEHHLKK
;
A
#
# COMPACT_ATOMS: atom_id res chain seq x y z
N GLU A 1 -73.29 -33.24 -18.55
CA GLU A 1 -73.39 -31.79 -18.25
C GLU A 1 -72.59 -31.30 -17.05
N GLN A 2 -73.02 -31.47 -15.79
CA GLN A 2 -72.35 -30.86 -14.63
C GLN A 2 -70.90 -31.37 -14.42
N ALA A 3 -70.68 -32.68 -14.61
CA ALA A 3 -69.35 -33.29 -14.56
C ALA A 3 -68.45 -32.92 -15.75
N GLU A 4 -69.03 -32.52 -16.89
CA GLU A 4 -68.26 -32.06 -18.06
C GLU A 4 -67.86 -30.60 -17.91
N ARG A 5 -68.76 -29.75 -17.37
CA ARG A 5 -68.44 -28.37 -16.99
C ARG A 5 -67.33 -28.32 -15.94
N GLY A 6 -67.43 -29.14 -14.88
CA GLY A 6 -66.37 -29.21 -13.86
C GLY A 6 -65.03 -29.72 -14.40
N ARG A 7 -65.03 -30.65 -15.37
CA ARG A 7 -63.80 -31.07 -16.06
C ARG A 7 -63.21 -29.96 -16.93
N ALA A 8 -64.03 -29.17 -17.61
CA ALA A 8 -63.59 -28.04 -18.41
C ALA A 8 -62.98 -26.94 -17.52
N GLU A 9 -63.65 -26.59 -16.42
CA GLU A 9 -63.16 -25.61 -15.43
C GLU A 9 -61.84 -26.05 -14.78
N ALA A 10 -61.73 -27.31 -14.39
CA ALA A 10 -60.48 -27.84 -13.82
C ALA A 10 -59.32 -27.81 -14.83
N LYS A 11 -59.61 -28.08 -16.12
CA LYS A 11 -58.61 -27.99 -17.19
C LYS A 11 -58.16 -26.56 -17.42
N GLU A 12 -59.10 -25.61 -17.50
CA GLU A 12 -58.79 -24.18 -17.64
C GLU A 12 -57.95 -23.66 -16.46
N LEU A 13 -58.31 -24.05 -15.24
CA LEU A 13 -57.56 -23.70 -14.04
C LEU A 13 -56.13 -24.28 -14.08
N ALA A 14 -55.96 -25.53 -14.50
CA ALA A 14 -54.65 -26.16 -14.64
C ALA A 14 -53.79 -25.48 -15.70
N GLU A 15 -54.37 -25.12 -16.85
CA GLU A 15 -53.68 -24.39 -17.92
C GLU A 15 -53.26 -22.99 -17.46
N HIS A 16 -54.15 -22.27 -16.77
CA HIS A 16 -53.86 -20.96 -16.18
C HIS A 16 -52.75 -21.04 -15.12
N ALA A 17 -52.82 -22.02 -14.22
CA ALA A 17 -51.80 -22.24 -13.19
C ALA A 17 -50.44 -22.59 -13.83
N ALA A 18 -50.42 -23.46 -14.84
CA ALA A 18 -49.19 -23.81 -15.56
C ALA A 18 -48.60 -22.64 -16.35
N ALA A 19 -49.43 -21.78 -16.94
CA ALA A 19 -48.97 -20.55 -17.59
C ALA A 19 -48.36 -19.56 -16.57
N THR A 20 -49.00 -19.40 -15.41
CA THR A 20 -48.53 -18.53 -14.33
C THR A 20 -47.20 -19.03 -13.75
N ALA A 21 -47.09 -20.33 -13.49
CA ALA A 21 -45.87 -20.96 -13.01
C ALA A 21 -44.70 -20.78 -14.00
N ARG A 22 -44.95 -20.97 -15.30
CA ARG A 22 -43.93 -20.77 -16.35
C ARG A 22 -43.45 -19.32 -16.42
N ARG A 23 -44.34 -18.33 -16.33
CA ARG A 23 -43.93 -16.91 -16.30
C ARG A 23 -43.09 -16.61 -15.06
N ALA A 24 -43.55 -17.02 -13.88
CA ALA A 24 -42.80 -16.82 -12.64
C ALA A 24 -41.42 -17.48 -12.66
N GLN A 25 -41.30 -18.67 -13.27
CA GLN A 25 -40.01 -19.35 -13.47
C GLN A 25 -39.10 -18.57 -14.43
N GLN A 26 -39.63 -18.08 -15.55
CA GLN A 26 -38.87 -17.26 -16.49
C GLN A 26 -38.36 -15.97 -15.84
N ASP A 27 -39.22 -15.27 -15.10
CA ASP A 27 -38.85 -14.05 -14.37
C ASP A 27 -37.77 -14.34 -13.32
N SER A 28 -37.93 -15.43 -12.55
CA SER A 28 -36.95 -15.83 -11.53
C SER A 28 -35.58 -16.18 -12.13
N VAL A 29 -35.57 -16.91 -13.26
CA VAL A 29 -34.33 -17.25 -13.98
C VAL A 29 -33.65 -15.99 -14.52
N ALA A 30 -34.42 -15.05 -15.07
CA ALA A 30 -33.89 -13.79 -15.57
C ALA A 30 -33.28 -12.93 -14.43
N THR A 31 -33.99 -12.78 -13.31
CA THR A 31 -33.50 -12.03 -12.14
C THR A 31 -32.25 -12.67 -11.54
N LEU A 32 -32.20 -14.01 -11.44
CA LEU A 32 -31.01 -14.72 -10.96
C LEU A 32 -29.82 -14.55 -11.91
N GLY A 33 -30.08 -14.55 -13.22
CA GLY A 33 -29.07 -14.26 -14.23
C GLY A 33 -28.47 -12.86 -14.08
N GLN A 34 -29.29 -11.83 -13.84
CA GLN A 34 -28.80 -10.48 -13.56
C GLN A 34 -27.96 -10.44 -12.29
N ARG A 35 -28.45 -11.05 -11.21
CA ARG A 35 -27.74 -11.13 -9.93
C ARG A 35 -26.37 -11.80 -10.07
N LEU A 36 -26.26 -12.86 -10.87
CA LEU A 36 -24.97 -13.50 -11.15
C LEU A 36 -23.98 -12.56 -11.86
N GLN A 37 -24.46 -11.73 -12.78
CA GLN A 37 -23.62 -10.71 -13.43
C GLN A 37 -23.14 -9.66 -12.42
N ASP A 38 -24.03 -9.19 -11.54
CA ASP A 38 -23.68 -8.21 -10.51
C ASP A 38 -22.67 -8.77 -9.52
N ILE A 39 -22.86 -10.01 -9.03
CA ILE A 39 -21.90 -10.68 -8.14
C ILE A 39 -20.55 -10.86 -8.84
N HIS A 40 -20.58 -11.27 -10.12
CA HIS A 40 -19.35 -11.43 -10.90
C HIS A 40 -18.59 -10.11 -11.04
N PHE A 41 -19.28 -9.01 -11.29
CA PHE A 41 -18.69 -7.67 -11.35
C PHE A 41 -17.97 -7.33 -10.03
N TRP A 42 -18.65 -7.45 -8.89
CA TRP A 42 -18.03 -7.14 -7.60
C TRP A 42 -16.85 -8.06 -7.26
N LYS A 43 -16.96 -9.35 -7.59
CA LYS A 43 -15.85 -10.30 -7.44
C LYS A 43 -14.64 -9.87 -8.26
N ALA A 44 -14.83 -9.44 -9.51
CA ALA A 44 -13.74 -9.01 -10.38
C ALA A 44 -13.08 -7.72 -9.87
N GLU A 45 -13.88 -6.73 -9.46
CA GLU A 45 -13.36 -5.46 -8.92
C GLU A 45 -12.61 -5.67 -7.60
N LEU A 46 -13.13 -6.49 -6.68
CA LEU A 46 -12.43 -6.83 -5.44
C LEU A 46 -11.12 -7.57 -5.71
N GLN A 47 -11.12 -8.53 -6.64
CA GLN A 47 -9.90 -9.25 -7.02
C GLN A 47 -8.83 -8.31 -7.55
N LYS A 48 -9.22 -7.41 -8.45
CA LYS A 48 -8.31 -6.40 -9.01
C LYS A 48 -7.71 -5.52 -7.91
N GLU A 49 -8.51 -5.02 -6.97
CA GLU A 49 -7.99 -4.18 -5.88
C GLU A 49 -7.07 -4.95 -4.91
N ILE A 50 -7.32 -6.24 -4.68
CA ILE A 50 -6.41 -7.11 -3.91
C ILE A 50 -5.05 -7.23 -4.62
N GLU A 51 -5.05 -7.48 -5.92
CA GLU A 51 -3.85 -7.59 -6.75
C GLU A 51 -3.08 -6.26 -6.81
N ASP A 52 -3.80 -5.14 -6.96
CA ASP A 52 -3.23 -3.79 -6.98
C ASP A 52 -2.58 -3.42 -5.63
N LEU A 53 -3.24 -3.71 -4.50
CA LEU A 53 -2.68 -3.47 -3.16
C LEU A 53 -1.46 -4.34 -2.88
N ASP A 54 -1.47 -5.59 -3.32
CA ASP A 54 -0.33 -6.51 -3.18
C ASP A 54 0.88 -6.00 -3.98
N ALA A 55 0.64 -5.62 -5.24
CA ALA A 55 1.67 -5.06 -6.11
C ALA A 55 2.26 -3.76 -5.54
N GLU A 56 1.42 -2.80 -5.12
CA GLU A 56 1.89 -1.54 -4.55
C GLU A 56 2.61 -1.74 -3.21
N THR A 57 2.17 -2.70 -2.37
CA THR A 57 2.89 -3.07 -1.15
C THR A 57 4.29 -3.62 -1.46
N GLY A 58 4.42 -4.43 -2.51
CA GLY A 58 5.71 -4.89 -3.01
C GLY A 58 6.62 -3.75 -3.48
N LEU A 59 6.07 -2.76 -4.20
CA LEU A 59 6.82 -1.57 -4.63
C LEU A 59 7.27 -0.71 -3.44
N LEU A 60 6.41 -0.52 -2.43
CA LEU A 60 6.75 0.21 -1.21
C LEU A 60 7.80 -0.53 -0.38
N ALA A 61 7.76 -1.87 -0.32
CA ALA A 61 8.78 -2.68 0.33
C ALA A 61 10.17 -2.50 -0.33
N ALA A 62 10.22 -2.44 -1.67
CA ALA A 62 11.46 -2.15 -2.39
C ALA A 62 12.01 -0.75 -2.07
N GLN A 63 11.13 0.25 -1.94
CA GLN A 63 11.52 1.60 -1.51
C GLN A 63 12.01 1.64 -0.06
N LYS A 64 11.35 0.90 0.85
CA LYS A 64 11.79 0.75 2.24
C LYS A 64 13.21 0.18 2.33
N LEU A 65 13.53 -0.84 1.52
CA LEU A 65 14.89 -1.39 1.46
C LEU A 65 15.92 -0.37 0.97
N ARG A 66 15.55 0.50 0.03
CA ARG A 66 16.43 1.60 -0.42
C ARG A 66 16.67 2.61 0.70
N LEU A 67 15.65 2.97 1.47
CA LEU A 67 15.78 3.83 2.64
C LEU A 67 16.68 3.23 3.72
N GLU A 68 16.55 1.92 4.00
CA GLU A 68 17.42 1.21 4.96
C GLU A 68 18.89 1.32 4.54
N LYS A 69 19.19 1.03 3.27
CA LYS A 69 20.55 1.17 2.73
C LYS A 69 21.06 2.62 2.77
N ALA A 70 20.19 3.59 2.49
CA ALA A 70 20.55 5.00 2.55
C ALA A 70 20.79 5.49 3.99
N LEU A 71 20.18 4.85 4.99
CA LEU A 71 20.41 5.16 6.40
C LEU A 71 21.77 4.66 6.89
N ASP A 72 22.21 3.50 6.39
CA ASP A 72 23.49 2.90 6.77
C ASP A 72 24.69 3.59 6.07
N ALA A 73 24.49 4.09 4.85
CA ALA A 73 25.57 4.64 4.02
C ALA A 73 26.41 5.77 4.68
N PRO A 74 25.82 6.74 5.43
CA PRO A 74 26.57 7.82 6.08
C PRO A 74 27.30 7.43 7.36
N GLU A 75 27.20 6.19 7.85
CA GLU A 75 27.84 5.77 9.11
C GLU A 75 29.37 5.91 9.07
N GLY A 76 29.99 5.49 7.96
CA GLY A 76 31.43 5.64 7.74
C GLY A 76 31.88 7.11 7.71
N PRO A 77 31.30 7.97 6.85
CA PRO A 77 31.57 9.41 6.84
C PRO A 77 31.40 10.07 8.21
N TYR A 78 30.36 9.70 8.98
CA TYR A 78 30.14 10.24 10.31
C TYR A 78 31.26 9.89 11.29
N ALA A 79 31.72 8.64 11.28
CA ALA A 79 32.83 8.20 12.12
C ALA A 79 34.12 8.95 11.75
N LEU A 80 34.42 9.09 10.46
CA LEU A 80 35.57 9.85 9.98
C LEU A 80 35.51 11.33 10.39
N ALA A 81 34.35 11.97 10.24
CA ALA A 81 34.18 13.36 10.63
C ALA A 81 34.43 13.54 12.15
N THR A 82 33.86 12.64 12.95
CA THR A 82 34.02 12.64 14.42
C THR A 82 35.47 12.42 14.83
N ASP A 83 36.17 11.46 14.24
CA ASP A 83 37.58 11.20 14.53
C ASP A 83 38.46 12.41 14.16
N ASN A 84 38.18 13.04 13.01
CA ASN A 84 38.89 14.26 12.59
C ASN A 84 38.67 15.44 13.54
N LEU A 85 37.47 15.59 14.11
CA LEU A 85 37.18 16.58 15.14
C LEU A 85 37.98 16.29 16.43
N GLN A 86 37.99 15.03 16.89
CA GLN A 86 38.77 14.63 18.07
C GLN A 86 40.28 14.84 17.88
N CYS A 87 40.81 14.62 16.67
CA CYS A 87 42.20 14.93 16.37
C CYS A 87 42.51 16.42 16.50
N ARG A 88 41.57 17.30 16.12
CA ARG A 88 41.73 18.76 16.21
C ARG A 88 41.73 19.25 17.65
N GLU A 89 40.86 18.68 18.50
CA GLU A 89 40.82 19.00 19.93
C GLU A 89 42.13 18.67 20.68
N ARG A 90 42.96 17.78 20.12
CA ARG A 90 44.24 17.37 20.72
C ARG A 90 45.44 18.23 20.29
N ARG A 91 45.25 19.21 19.41
CA ARG A 91 46.31 20.13 18.97
C ARG A 91 46.87 20.91 20.18
N GLN A 92 48.17 21.21 20.15
CA GLN A 92 48.83 21.97 21.21
C GLN A 92 48.86 23.46 20.85
N PRO A 93 48.83 24.38 21.83
CA PRO A 93 49.05 25.81 21.57
C PRO A 93 50.42 26.04 20.91
N PRO A 94 50.53 26.90 19.88
CA PRO A 94 49.53 27.85 19.39
C PRO A 94 48.52 27.31 18.36
N ASP A 95 48.64 26.05 17.93
CA ASP A 95 47.83 25.45 16.84
C ASP A 95 46.43 24.99 17.28
N LEU A 96 46.12 25.09 18.57
CA LEU A 96 44.78 24.85 19.10
C LEU A 96 43.88 26.05 18.76
N VAL A 97 43.36 26.04 17.54
CA VAL A 97 42.46 27.05 16.98
C VAL A 97 41.28 26.40 16.27
N THR A 98 40.14 27.08 16.27
CA THR A 98 38.99 26.70 15.44
C THR A 98 39.26 27.13 14.00
N ASP A 99 39.54 26.15 13.14
CA ASP A 99 39.83 26.38 11.73
C ASP A 99 38.59 26.14 10.84
N GLU A 100 38.73 26.46 9.55
CA GLU A 100 37.66 26.24 8.57
C GLU A 100 37.26 24.77 8.50
N VAL A 101 38.23 23.85 8.65
CA VAL A 101 37.97 22.42 8.55
C VAL A 101 37.14 21.93 9.72
N GLU A 102 37.42 22.37 10.95
CA GLU A 102 36.60 22.08 12.13
C GLU A 102 35.16 22.54 11.91
N ARG A 103 34.98 23.74 11.36
CA ARG A 103 33.65 24.29 11.04
C ARG A 103 32.89 23.43 10.02
N GLU A 104 33.54 23.01 8.94
CA GLU A 104 32.89 22.19 7.92
C GLU A 104 32.64 20.74 8.38
N LEU A 105 33.52 20.19 9.23
CA LEU A 105 33.33 18.88 9.86
C LEU A 105 32.15 18.88 10.85
N LEU A 106 31.98 19.95 11.64
CA LEU A 106 30.82 20.09 12.53
C LEU A 106 29.51 20.14 11.74
N LYS A 107 29.48 20.89 10.63
CA LYS A 107 28.33 20.91 9.71
C LYS A 107 28.04 19.53 9.10
N GLU A 108 29.08 18.80 8.69
CA GLU A 108 28.94 17.43 8.17
C GLU A 108 28.33 16.48 9.20
N ALA A 109 28.84 16.50 10.44
CA ALA A 109 28.32 15.67 11.52
C ALA A 109 26.85 16.00 11.86
N GLU A 110 26.50 17.29 11.90
CA GLU A 110 25.11 17.74 12.13
C GLU A 110 24.19 17.35 10.97
N LEU A 111 24.61 17.57 9.73
CA LEU A 111 23.87 17.19 8.52
C LEU A 111 23.58 15.69 8.51
N ILE A 112 24.59 14.85 8.75
CA ILE A 112 24.42 13.39 8.78
C ILE A 112 23.41 12.98 9.85
N ARG A 113 23.48 13.57 11.06
CA ARG A 113 22.49 13.29 12.12
C ARG A 113 21.07 13.65 11.70
N ASN A 114 20.88 14.83 11.11
CA ASN A 114 19.58 15.30 10.66
C ASN A 114 18.99 14.39 9.56
N ILE A 115 19.83 13.97 8.61
CA ILE A 115 19.48 13.01 7.56
C ILE A 115 19.08 11.66 8.16
N GLN A 116 19.87 11.12 9.09
CA GLN A 116 19.55 9.84 9.74
C GLN A 116 18.21 9.89 10.47
N GLU A 117 17.89 11.01 11.13
CA GLU A 117 16.59 11.19 11.79
C GLU A 117 15.44 11.27 10.78
N LEU A 118 15.62 12.02 9.68
CA LEU A 118 14.64 12.10 8.59
C LEU A 118 14.35 10.70 8.01
N LEU A 119 15.40 9.97 7.61
CA LEU A 119 15.27 8.63 7.02
C LEU A 119 14.60 7.64 7.99
N LYS A 120 14.92 7.67 9.29
CA LYS A 120 14.26 6.84 10.30
C LYS A 120 12.76 7.15 10.41
N ARG A 121 12.37 8.43 10.39
CA ARG A 121 10.95 8.83 10.40
C ARG A 121 10.22 8.35 9.16
N THR A 122 10.84 8.50 7.98
CA THR A 122 10.27 8.04 6.70
C THR A 122 10.16 6.50 6.66
N LEU A 123 11.12 5.76 7.22
CA LEU A 123 11.04 4.30 7.35
C LEU A 123 9.84 3.85 8.20
N MET A 124 9.57 4.55 9.31
CA MET A 124 8.38 4.27 10.13
C MET A 124 7.09 4.54 9.37
N GLN A 125 7.02 5.63 8.59
CA GLN A 125 5.88 5.93 7.73
C GLN A 125 5.66 4.84 6.68
N ALA A 126 6.72 4.39 6.00
CA ALA A 126 6.65 3.30 5.03
C ALA A 126 6.16 2.00 5.68
N GLY A 127 6.70 1.63 6.84
CA GLY A 127 6.27 0.44 7.58
C GLY A 127 4.80 0.50 8.01
N ASN A 128 4.33 1.66 8.47
CA ASN A 128 2.92 1.86 8.81
C ASN A 128 2.00 1.77 7.59
N GLN A 129 2.38 2.37 6.46
CA GLN A 129 1.58 2.32 5.24
C GLN A 129 1.51 0.90 4.67
N MET A 130 2.61 0.14 4.72
CA MET A 130 2.60 -1.30 4.34
C MET A 130 1.61 -2.11 5.18
N ARG A 131 1.49 -1.81 6.49
CA ARG A 131 0.48 -2.45 7.34
C ARG A 131 -0.93 -2.05 6.92
N LEU A 132 -1.20 -0.77 6.67
CA LEU A 132 -2.52 -0.30 6.22
C LEU A 132 -2.93 -0.95 4.90
N ASN A 133 -2.02 -1.03 3.93
CA ASN A 133 -2.29 -1.71 2.67
C ASN A 133 -2.66 -3.18 2.90
N ARG A 134 -1.95 -3.89 3.79
CA ARG A 134 -2.24 -5.29 4.12
C ARG A 134 -3.59 -5.44 4.81
N ASP A 135 -3.89 -4.59 5.79
CA ASP A 135 -5.15 -4.65 6.53
C ASP A 135 -6.35 -4.43 5.57
N HIS A 136 -6.24 -3.51 4.63
CA HIS A 136 -7.28 -3.28 3.62
C HIS A 136 -7.34 -4.36 2.54
N LYS A 137 -6.22 -4.99 2.21
CA LYS A 137 -6.18 -6.17 1.34
C LYS A 137 -6.95 -7.33 1.99
N GLU A 138 -6.71 -7.61 3.28
CA GLU A 138 -7.42 -8.65 4.03
C GLU A 138 -8.94 -8.40 4.06
N VAL A 139 -9.37 -7.16 4.25
CA VAL A 139 -10.80 -6.79 4.18
C VAL A 139 -11.40 -7.08 2.79
N CYS A 140 -10.69 -6.73 1.72
CA CYS A 140 -11.13 -7.04 0.36
C CYS A 140 -11.14 -8.55 0.07
N GLU A 141 -10.17 -9.31 0.58
CA GLU A 141 -10.11 -10.78 0.44
C GLU A 141 -11.29 -11.47 1.13
N MET A 142 -11.66 -11.01 2.33
CA MET A 142 -12.84 -11.52 3.04
C MET A 142 -14.12 -11.26 2.24
N ASP A 143 -14.33 -10.03 1.78
CA ASP A 143 -15.50 -9.69 0.96
C ASP A 143 -15.51 -10.51 -0.34
N TRP A 144 -14.36 -10.61 -1.01
CA TRP A 144 -14.21 -11.41 -2.23
C TRP A 144 -14.58 -12.88 -2.01
N SER A 145 -14.14 -13.49 -0.90
CA SER A 145 -14.50 -14.86 -0.54
C SER A 145 -16.01 -15.02 -0.39
N ASP A 146 -16.68 -14.09 0.28
CA ASP A 146 -18.14 -14.10 0.44
C ASP A 146 -18.84 -13.96 -0.93
N LYS A 147 -18.31 -13.12 -1.83
CA LYS A 147 -18.80 -12.98 -3.22
C LYS A 147 -18.65 -14.29 -4.01
N VAL A 148 -17.52 -14.97 -3.87
CA VAL A 148 -17.26 -16.25 -4.54
C VAL A 148 -18.24 -17.33 -4.07
N GLU A 149 -18.44 -17.45 -2.76
CA GLU A 149 -19.38 -18.43 -2.20
C GLU A 149 -20.81 -18.13 -2.68
N THR A 150 -21.24 -16.88 -2.57
CA THR A 150 -22.58 -16.43 -3.03
C THR A 150 -22.78 -16.74 -4.52
N TYR A 151 -21.79 -16.43 -5.36
CA TYR A 151 -21.83 -16.72 -6.79
C TYR A 151 -22.02 -18.21 -7.07
N ASN A 152 -21.27 -19.08 -6.38
CA ASN A 152 -21.33 -20.52 -6.59
C ASN A 152 -22.68 -21.11 -6.16
N ILE A 153 -23.26 -20.60 -5.08
CA ILE A 153 -24.61 -20.97 -4.64
C ILE A 153 -25.63 -20.58 -5.70
N ASP A 154 -25.59 -19.32 -6.17
CA ASP A 154 -26.54 -18.79 -7.13
C ASP A 154 -26.41 -19.43 -8.51
N ASP A 155 -25.19 -19.73 -8.97
CA ASP A 155 -24.94 -20.43 -10.23
C ASP A 155 -25.49 -21.85 -10.17
N LYS A 156 -25.31 -22.54 -9.04
CA LYS A 156 -25.92 -23.86 -8.82
C LYS A 156 -27.45 -23.77 -8.81
N CYS A 157 -28.01 -22.77 -8.15
CA CYS A 157 -29.45 -22.53 -8.11
C CYS A 157 -30.03 -22.26 -9.51
N GLY A 158 -29.31 -21.49 -10.34
CA GLY A 158 -29.73 -21.16 -11.71
C GLY A 158 -29.75 -22.34 -12.66
N ARG A 159 -29.09 -23.44 -12.31
CA ARG A 159 -29.11 -24.70 -13.07
C ARG A 159 -30.26 -25.63 -12.68
N TYR A 160 -31.00 -25.33 -11.62
CA TYR A 160 -32.17 -26.12 -11.25
C TYR A 160 -33.34 -25.86 -12.21
N SER A 161 -34.09 -26.92 -12.48
CA SER A 161 -35.33 -26.87 -13.27
C SER A 161 -36.39 -27.76 -12.61
N ASP A 162 -37.61 -27.67 -13.12
CA ASP A 162 -38.72 -28.55 -12.78
C ASP A 162 -38.45 -30.03 -13.08
N GLN A 163 -37.40 -30.33 -13.87
CA GLN A 163 -36.93 -31.70 -14.15
C GLN A 163 -35.82 -32.16 -13.21
N SER A 164 -35.34 -31.32 -12.29
CA SER A 164 -34.31 -31.71 -11.34
C SER A 164 -34.80 -32.82 -10.39
N THR A 165 -33.92 -33.76 -10.05
CA THR A 165 -34.24 -34.83 -9.09
C THR A 165 -34.29 -34.31 -7.66
N ASN A 166 -35.06 -34.96 -6.78
CA ASN A 166 -35.17 -34.65 -5.34
C ASN A 166 -35.84 -33.28 -5.02
N ILE A 167 -36.83 -32.89 -5.82
CA ILE A 167 -37.70 -31.75 -5.52
C ILE A 167 -38.70 -32.17 -4.43
N GLN A 168 -38.77 -31.41 -3.33
CA GLN A 168 -39.74 -31.63 -2.25
C GLN A 168 -40.47 -30.32 -1.96
N PHE A 169 -41.76 -30.41 -1.61
CA PHE A 169 -42.51 -29.24 -1.16
C PHE A 169 -42.03 -28.83 0.23
N HIS A 170 -41.43 -27.65 0.35
CA HIS A 170 -41.05 -27.09 1.64
C HIS A 170 -42.19 -26.20 2.17
N PRO A 171 -42.84 -26.54 3.30
CA PRO A 171 -44.02 -25.84 3.79
C PRO A 171 -43.73 -24.43 4.31
N SER A 172 -42.46 -24.10 4.54
CA SER A 172 -42.02 -22.78 5.03
C SER A 172 -41.39 -21.99 3.88
N SER A 173 -41.90 -20.80 3.59
CA SER A 173 -41.13 -19.78 2.88
C SER A 173 -40.03 -19.25 3.81
N VAL A 174 -38.84 -19.00 3.27
CA VAL A 174 -37.75 -18.32 4.00
C VAL A 174 -38.30 -17.02 4.57
N LYS A 175 -38.19 -16.86 5.89
CA LYS A 175 -38.49 -15.59 6.55
C LYS A 175 -37.27 -14.69 6.37
N PHE A 176 -37.48 -13.47 5.88
CA PHE A 176 -36.43 -12.47 5.88
C PHE A 176 -36.07 -12.12 7.32
N GLU A 177 -34.81 -12.33 7.68
CA GLU A 177 -34.28 -11.86 8.96
C GLU A 177 -34.09 -10.34 8.89
N GLU A 178 -34.41 -9.62 9.97
CA GLU A 178 -34.20 -8.16 10.04
C GLU A 178 -32.72 -7.76 9.90
N SER A 179 -31.80 -8.68 10.19
CA SER A 179 -30.35 -8.53 10.04
C SER A 179 -29.82 -8.83 8.64
N ALA A 180 -30.66 -9.26 7.69
CA ALA A 180 -30.22 -9.60 6.34
C ALA A 180 -29.84 -8.35 5.54
N SER A 181 -28.78 -8.45 4.73
CA SER A 181 -28.40 -7.39 3.79
C SER A 181 -29.40 -7.25 2.65
N THR A 182 -29.64 -6.01 2.20
CA THR A 182 -30.36 -5.75 0.95
C THR A 182 -29.39 -5.73 -0.22
N PRO A 183 -29.85 -5.87 -1.48
CA PRO A 183 -28.98 -5.72 -2.65
C PRO A 183 -28.18 -4.41 -2.64
N GLU A 184 -28.81 -3.32 -2.21
CA GLU A 184 -28.18 -2.00 -2.12
C GLU A 184 -27.11 -1.95 -1.04
N THR A 185 -27.38 -2.48 0.17
CA THR A 185 -26.40 -2.46 1.25
C THR A 185 -25.23 -3.41 0.97
N TRP A 186 -25.47 -4.51 0.26
CA TRP A 186 -24.46 -5.47 -0.15
C TRP A 186 -23.53 -4.93 -1.23
N ALA A 187 -24.07 -4.23 -2.24
CA ALA A 187 -23.27 -3.53 -3.25
C ALA A 187 -22.49 -2.37 -2.63
N LYS A 188 -23.12 -1.61 -1.73
CA LYS A 188 -22.45 -0.51 -1.00
C LYS A 188 -21.29 -1.01 -0.15
N PHE A 189 -21.42 -2.15 0.52
CA PHE A 189 -20.35 -2.72 1.33
C PHE A 189 -19.08 -2.95 0.50
N SER A 190 -19.20 -3.59 -0.66
CA SER A 190 -18.06 -3.83 -1.55
C SER A 190 -17.50 -2.54 -2.14
N HIS A 191 -18.37 -1.61 -2.52
CA HIS A 191 -17.94 -0.28 -2.97
C HIS A 191 -17.14 0.47 -1.89
N ASP A 192 -17.61 0.49 -0.65
CA ASP A 192 -16.94 1.17 0.47
C ASP A 192 -15.58 0.52 0.79
N ASN A 193 -15.47 -0.81 0.66
CA ASN A 193 -14.22 -1.55 0.84
C ASN A 193 -13.20 -1.19 -0.25
N ILE A 194 -13.62 -1.25 -1.52
CA ILE A 194 -12.81 -0.86 -2.69
C ILE A 194 -12.34 0.59 -2.55
N TYR A 195 -13.23 1.52 -2.22
CA TYR A 195 -12.88 2.93 -2.07
C TYR A 195 -11.82 3.15 -0.99
N ARG A 196 -11.87 2.40 0.13
CA ARG A 196 -10.83 2.48 1.17
C ARG A 196 -9.50 1.90 0.68
N ALA A 197 -9.53 0.75 0.00
CA ALA A 197 -8.34 0.15 -0.61
C ALA A 197 -7.66 1.11 -1.61
N GLU A 198 -8.44 1.75 -2.49
CA GLU A 198 -7.93 2.73 -3.45
C GLU A 198 -7.25 3.93 -2.76
N ARG A 199 -7.81 4.40 -1.64
CA ARG A 199 -7.23 5.50 -0.86
C ARG A 199 -5.88 5.14 -0.26
N GLU A 200 -5.75 3.93 0.31
CA GLU A 200 -4.48 3.47 0.86
C GLU A 200 -3.45 3.21 -0.24
N LYS A 201 -3.87 2.66 -1.37
CA LYS A 201 -3.04 2.52 -2.58
C LYS A 201 -2.49 3.88 -3.02
N LEU A 202 -3.34 4.91 -3.12
CA LEU A 202 -2.91 6.25 -3.49
C LEU A 202 -1.97 6.88 -2.45
N ALA A 203 -2.22 6.67 -1.16
CA ALA A 203 -1.33 7.11 -0.09
C ALA A 203 0.06 6.46 -0.21
N SER A 204 0.11 5.16 -0.51
CA SER A 204 1.35 4.42 -0.76
C SER A 204 2.12 4.96 -1.98
N ILE A 205 1.44 5.19 -3.10
CA ILE A 205 2.05 5.76 -4.31
C ILE A 205 2.68 7.13 -4.01
N ASN A 206 1.95 8.01 -3.33
CA ASN A 206 2.45 9.33 -2.94
C ASN A 206 3.64 9.24 -1.99
N LEU A 207 3.61 8.30 -1.05
CA LEU A 207 4.73 8.05 -0.14
C LEU A 207 5.97 7.56 -0.90
N ARG A 208 5.85 6.67 -1.89
CA ARG A 208 6.98 6.26 -2.72
C ARG A 208 7.60 7.44 -3.47
N ALA A 209 6.79 8.32 -4.04
CA ALA A 209 7.29 9.52 -4.72
C ALA A 209 8.03 10.46 -3.76
N LEU A 210 7.50 10.64 -2.54
CA LEU A 210 8.17 11.40 -1.48
C LEU A 210 9.52 10.76 -1.10
N ILE A 211 9.56 9.43 -0.96
CA ILE A 211 10.79 8.69 -0.65
C ILE A 211 11.85 8.91 -1.73
N ASP A 212 11.48 8.84 -3.00
CA ASP A 212 12.42 9.08 -4.11
C ASP A 212 13.02 10.49 -4.05
N ASN A 213 12.20 11.51 -3.75
CA ASN A 213 12.68 12.88 -3.58
C ASN A 213 13.62 13.01 -2.37
N ILE A 214 13.25 12.46 -1.22
CA ILE A 214 14.10 12.48 -0.02
C ILE A 214 15.46 11.83 -0.30
N LEU A 215 15.47 10.67 -0.97
CA LEU A 215 16.72 9.99 -1.32
C LEU A 215 17.59 10.80 -2.28
N HIS A 216 16.97 11.53 -3.21
CA HIS A 216 17.68 12.43 -4.12
C HIS A 216 18.31 13.59 -3.37
N ASP A 217 17.54 14.30 -2.56
CA ASP A 217 17.97 15.48 -1.81
C ASP A 217 19.07 15.12 -0.81
N VAL A 218 18.88 14.04 -0.04
CA VAL A 218 19.89 13.51 0.90
C VAL A 218 21.22 13.20 0.19
N SER A 219 21.15 12.54 -0.98
CA SER A 219 22.35 12.25 -1.78
C SER A 219 23.05 13.53 -2.23
N GLN A 220 22.29 14.55 -2.63
CA GLN A 220 22.85 15.81 -3.08
C GLN A 220 23.50 16.58 -1.92
N ASP A 221 22.82 16.69 -0.79
CA ASP A 221 23.31 17.39 0.40
C ASP A 221 24.61 16.78 0.93
N LEU A 222 24.67 15.45 1.04
CA LEU A 222 25.89 14.74 1.47
C LEU A 222 27.05 14.98 0.51
N ARG A 223 26.82 15.00 -0.81
CA ARG A 223 27.87 15.27 -1.80
C ARG A 223 28.38 16.71 -1.71
N MET A 224 27.47 17.68 -1.56
CA MET A 224 27.83 19.09 -1.43
C MET A 224 28.66 19.32 -0.16
N GLN A 225 28.24 18.74 0.97
CA GLN A 225 28.99 18.89 2.22
C GLN A 225 30.34 18.17 2.19
N CYS A 226 30.42 16.98 1.60
CA CYS A 226 31.68 16.28 1.39
C CYS A 226 32.65 17.12 0.53
N ALA A 227 32.17 17.78 -0.52
CA ALA A 227 32.98 18.69 -1.33
C ALA A 227 33.51 19.88 -0.52
N ALA A 228 32.66 20.51 0.30
CA ALA A 228 33.05 21.61 1.17
C ALA A 228 34.12 21.21 2.19
N VAL A 229 33.98 20.04 2.83
CA VAL A 229 34.97 19.48 3.76
C VAL A 229 36.30 19.22 3.05
N ASN A 230 36.27 18.59 1.87
CA ASN A 230 37.48 18.32 1.09
C ASN A 230 38.21 19.61 0.66
N GLU A 231 37.46 20.65 0.26
CA GLU A 231 38.03 21.94 -0.08
C GLU A 231 38.69 22.61 1.14
N ALA A 232 38.02 22.57 2.30
CA ALA A 232 38.59 23.08 3.54
C ALA A 232 39.90 22.36 3.91
N PHE A 233 39.94 21.03 3.79
CA PHE A 233 41.15 20.24 4.02
C PHE A 233 42.28 20.59 3.03
N ALA A 234 41.97 20.71 1.73
CA ALA A 234 42.95 21.05 0.72
C ALA A 234 43.60 22.41 1.01
N LYS A 235 42.77 23.42 1.31
CA LYS A 235 43.25 24.74 1.70
C LYS A 235 44.11 24.70 2.96
N HIS A 236 43.72 23.93 3.97
CA HIS A 236 44.50 23.79 5.19
C HIS A 236 45.88 23.15 4.93
N CYS A 237 45.96 22.16 4.03
CA CYS A 237 47.24 21.58 3.62
C CYS A 237 48.15 22.62 2.95
N GLU A 238 47.62 23.46 2.06
CA GLU A 238 48.37 24.54 1.42
C GLU A 238 48.90 25.56 2.45
N GLU A 239 48.06 25.96 3.41
CA GLU A 239 48.43 26.86 4.49
C GLU A 239 49.55 26.28 5.38
N LEU A 240 49.46 24.98 5.72
CA LEU A 240 50.49 24.28 6.51
C LEU A 240 51.81 24.15 5.74
N ASP A 241 51.75 23.85 4.44
CA ASP A 241 52.95 23.76 3.62
C ASP A 241 53.64 25.13 3.51
N ASP A 242 52.91 26.21 3.27
CA ASP A 242 53.48 27.56 3.22
C ASP A 242 54.09 27.97 4.58
N ALA A 243 53.40 27.68 5.69
CA ALA A 243 53.92 27.92 7.03
C ALA A 243 55.22 27.14 7.29
N LYS A 244 55.27 25.87 6.90
CA LYS A 244 56.48 25.03 6.99
C LYS A 244 57.63 25.62 6.16
N HIS A 245 57.41 25.98 4.90
CA HIS A 245 58.45 26.58 4.05
C HIS A 245 59.02 27.87 4.65
N LYS A 246 58.16 28.72 5.23
CA LYS A 246 58.58 29.93 5.93
C LYS A 246 59.45 29.60 7.14
N LEU A 247 59.04 28.66 7.99
CA LEU A 247 59.80 28.24 9.16
C LEU A 247 61.18 27.65 8.78
N GLU A 248 61.23 26.80 7.77
CA GLU A 248 62.48 26.23 7.26
C GLU A 248 63.42 27.30 6.70
N HIS A 249 62.90 28.30 6.02
CA HIS A 249 63.69 29.44 5.54
C HIS A 249 64.21 30.30 6.69
N HIS A 250 63.40 30.52 7.74
CA HIS A 250 63.84 31.24 8.94
C HIS A 250 64.91 30.50 9.73
N LEU A 251 64.86 29.17 9.80
CA LEU A 251 65.87 28.33 10.47
C LEU A 251 67.22 28.30 9.74
N LYS A 252 67.25 28.59 8.43
CA LYS A 252 68.49 28.65 7.63
C LYS A 252 69.21 30.00 7.70
N LYS A 253 68.60 31.01 8.32
CA LYS A 253 69.20 32.33 8.58
C LYS A 253 69.81 32.38 9.98
#